data_AF-G9L516-F1
#
_entry.id   AF-G9L516-F1
#
_cell.length_a   1.000
_cell.length_b   1.000
_cell.length_c   1.000
_cell.angle_alpha   90.00
_cell.angle_beta   90.00
_cell.angle_gamma   90.00
#
_symmetry.space_group_name_H-M   'P 1'
#
loop_
_entity.id
_entity.type
_entity.pdbx_description
1 polymer ?
#
loop_
_entity_poly.entity_id
_entity_poly.type
_entity_poly.pdbx_seq_one_letter_code
_entity_poly.pdbx_strand_id
1 'polypeptide(L)'
;PILLQIFPGAEGWPLPKYLGSCGRFAVSTSTSPLRDFYGAAPEQAADLAFQLLAVLESLRSNDLNYFLYFTHVDAGTFGIFNNGHLFIRDASALGVIDKQEGSPAATGAVGESRDI
;
A
#
# COMPACT_ATOMS: atom_id res chain seq x y z
N PRO A 1 -7.03 6.45 7.80
CA PRO A 1 -7.25 7.40 6.68
C PRO A 1 -5.94 7.95 6.08
N ILE A 2 -4.89 8.18 6.89
CA ILE A 2 -3.66 8.85 6.43
C ILE A 2 -2.96 8.12 5.27
N LEU A 3 -2.87 6.78 5.33
CA LEU A 3 -2.20 6.02 4.28
C LEU A 3 -2.89 6.16 2.91
N LEU A 4 -4.22 6.17 2.88
CA LEU A 4 -4.97 6.35 1.63
C LEU A 4 -4.88 7.79 1.08
N GLN A 5 -4.43 8.76 1.91
CA GLN A 5 -4.23 10.15 1.49
C GLN A 5 -2.79 10.37 0.98
N ILE A 6 -1.80 9.77 1.63
CA ILE A 6 -0.38 9.94 1.29
C ILE A 6 0.02 9.04 0.11
N PHE A 7 -0.61 7.87 -0.01
CA PHE A 7 -0.38 6.89 -1.07
C PHE A 7 -1.64 6.69 -1.91
N PRO A 8 -2.06 7.70 -2.69
CA PRO A 8 -3.33 7.66 -3.39
C PRO A 8 -3.29 6.66 -4.55
N GLY A 9 -4.35 5.85 -4.70
CA GLY A 9 -4.43 4.90 -5.81
C GLY A 9 -4.44 5.54 -7.20
N ALA A 10 -4.82 6.82 -7.30
CA ALA A 10 -4.72 7.58 -8.55
C ALA A 10 -3.26 7.78 -9.03
N GLU A 11 -2.29 7.63 -8.14
CA GLU A 11 -0.84 7.72 -8.44
C GLU A 11 -0.20 6.33 -8.57
N GLY A 12 -1.00 5.27 -8.75
CA GLY A 12 -0.52 3.91 -8.98
C GLY A 12 -0.33 3.06 -7.72
N TRP A 13 -0.62 3.60 -6.53
CA TRP A 13 -0.60 2.80 -5.31
C TRP A 13 -1.75 1.77 -5.28
N PRO A 14 -1.53 0.56 -4.74
CA PRO A 14 -2.54 -0.50 -4.68
C PRO A 14 -3.54 -0.26 -3.54
N LEU A 15 -4.09 0.95 -3.44
CA LEU A 15 -5.05 1.36 -2.42
C LEU A 15 -6.36 1.87 -3.05
N PRO A 16 -7.53 1.66 -2.42
CA PRO A 16 -8.79 2.23 -2.84
C PRO A 16 -8.75 3.75 -2.89
N LYS A 17 -9.47 4.34 -3.86
CA LYS A 17 -9.58 5.79 -3.96
C LYS A 17 -10.29 6.33 -2.72
N TYR A 18 -9.58 7.15 -1.97
CA TYR A 18 -10.10 7.87 -0.82
C TYR A 18 -11.06 8.98 -1.27
N LEU A 19 -12.24 9.05 -0.64
CA LEU A 19 -13.30 10.01 -0.98
C LEU A 19 -13.52 11.06 0.13
N GLY A 20 -12.98 10.84 1.32
CA GLY A 20 -13.08 11.78 2.44
C GLY A 20 -13.31 11.09 3.78
N SER A 21 -13.35 11.89 4.84
CA SER A 21 -13.60 11.42 6.20
C SER A 21 -14.33 12.46 7.05
N CYS A 22 -15.08 11.98 8.04
CA CYS A 22 -15.56 12.78 9.16
C CYS A 22 -15.09 12.13 10.47
N GLY A 23 -14.09 12.75 11.12
CA GLY A 23 -13.44 12.15 12.29
C GLY A 23 -12.82 10.79 11.97
N ARG A 24 -13.29 9.73 12.66
CA ARG A 24 -12.83 8.34 12.45
C ARG A 24 -13.55 7.60 11.32
N PHE A 25 -14.60 8.19 10.75
CA PHE A 25 -15.33 7.59 9.64
C PHE A 25 -14.66 7.99 8.33
N ALA A 26 -14.29 7.02 7.50
CA ALA A 26 -13.64 7.23 6.20
C ALA A 26 -14.44 6.55 5.09
N VAL A 27 -14.48 7.21 3.93
CA VAL A 27 -15.15 6.71 2.73
C VAL A 27 -14.11 6.48 1.64
N SER A 28 -14.21 5.35 0.96
CA SER A 28 -13.38 5.00 -0.19
C SER A 28 -14.19 4.21 -1.21
N THR A 29 -13.65 3.99 -2.40
CA THR A 29 -14.26 3.12 -3.42
C THR A 29 -14.42 1.69 -2.90
N SER A 30 -15.58 1.09 -3.18
CA SER A 30 -15.92 -0.27 -2.71
C SER A 30 -15.08 -1.35 -3.40
N THR A 31 -14.85 -2.45 -2.69
CA THR A 31 -14.20 -3.68 -3.15
C THR A 31 -14.92 -4.90 -2.57
N SER A 32 -14.82 -6.04 -3.26
CA SER A 32 -15.20 -7.34 -2.69
C SER A 32 -14.00 -7.93 -1.93
N PRO A 33 -14.17 -8.44 -0.70
CA PRO A 33 -13.05 -8.99 0.07
C PRO A 33 -12.48 -10.26 -0.57
N LEU A 34 -11.17 -10.49 -0.45
CA LEU A 34 -10.46 -11.63 -1.05
C LEU A 34 -11.05 -12.99 -0.67
N ARG A 35 -11.58 -13.12 0.55
CA ARG A 35 -12.22 -14.35 1.05
C ARG A 35 -13.38 -14.83 0.17
N ASP A 36 -14.06 -13.93 -0.52
CA ASP A 36 -15.19 -14.28 -1.39
C ASP A 36 -14.71 -15.06 -2.65
N PHE A 37 -13.40 -15.05 -2.91
CA PHE A 37 -12.75 -15.72 -4.04
C PHE A 37 -12.01 -17.01 -3.65
N TYR A 38 -12.13 -17.48 -2.40
CA TYR A 38 -11.48 -18.74 -1.98
C TYR A 38 -11.99 -19.98 -2.72
N GLY A 39 -13.22 -19.92 -3.26
CA GLY A 39 -13.78 -20.95 -4.13
C GLY A 39 -13.68 -20.65 -5.63
N ALA A 40 -12.84 -19.69 -6.03
CA ALA A 40 -12.67 -19.31 -7.43
C ALA A 40 -12.06 -20.45 -8.27
N ALA A 41 -12.27 -20.39 -9.59
CA ALA A 41 -11.64 -21.32 -10.53
C ALA A 41 -10.09 -21.21 -10.44
N PRO A 42 -9.34 -22.30 -10.69
CA PRO A 42 -7.89 -22.31 -10.56
C PRO A 42 -7.17 -21.18 -11.32
N GLU A 43 -7.66 -20.84 -12.51
CA GLU A 43 -7.09 -19.78 -13.34
C GLU A 43 -7.22 -18.41 -12.66
N GLN A 44 -8.39 -18.12 -12.08
CA GLN A 44 -8.63 -16.88 -11.34
C GLN A 44 -7.84 -16.84 -10.03
N ALA A 45 -7.73 -17.97 -9.33
CA ALA A 45 -6.93 -18.06 -8.11
C ALA A 45 -5.43 -17.81 -8.41
N ALA A 46 -4.92 -18.37 -9.50
CA ALA A 46 -3.54 -18.16 -9.94
C ALA A 46 -3.28 -16.69 -10.32
N ASP A 47 -4.22 -16.06 -11.03
CA ASP A 47 -4.14 -14.65 -11.37
C ASP A 47 -4.13 -13.75 -10.13
N LEU A 48 -5.04 -13.96 -9.17
CA LEU A 48 -5.07 -13.20 -7.92
C LEU A 48 -3.80 -13.41 -7.08
N ALA A 49 -3.26 -14.62 -7.04
CA ALA A 49 -1.99 -14.89 -6.35
C ALA A 49 -0.82 -14.15 -7.01
N PHE A 50 -0.78 -14.09 -8.34
CA PHE A 50 0.23 -13.31 -9.07
C PHE A 50 0.10 -11.81 -8.79
N GLN A 51 -1.12 -11.27 -8.83
CA GLN A 51 -1.37 -9.86 -8.51
C GLN A 51 -0.97 -9.53 -7.07
N LEU A 52 -1.22 -10.43 -6.10
CA LEU A 52 -0.79 -10.25 -4.72
C LEU A 52 0.74 -10.12 -4.61
N LEU A 53 1.49 -10.97 -5.31
CA LEU A 53 2.96 -10.87 -5.34
C LEU A 53 3.43 -9.55 -5.97
N ALA A 54 2.78 -9.11 -7.04
CA ALA A 54 3.08 -7.82 -7.66
C ALA A 54 2.82 -6.63 -6.72
N VAL A 55 1.74 -6.68 -5.94
CA VAL A 55 1.45 -5.69 -4.88
C VAL A 55 2.54 -5.71 -3.82
N LEU A 56 2.94 -6.89 -3.32
CA LEU A 56 3.99 -6.98 -2.30
C LEU A 56 5.34 -6.45 -2.81
N GLU A 57 5.65 -6.65 -4.09
CA GLU A 57 6.88 -6.12 -4.69
C GLU A 57 6.82 -4.59 -4.81
N SER A 58 5.69 -3.99 -5.19
CA SER A 58 5.57 -2.53 -5.26
C SER A 58 5.65 -1.84 -3.89
N LEU A 59 5.20 -2.52 -2.83
CA LEU A 59 5.36 -2.03 -1.45
C LEU A 59 6.84 -2.04 -1.01
N ARG A 60 7.62 -3.01 -1.51
CA ARG A 60 9.06 -3.11 -1.21
C ARG A 60 9.89 -2.14 -2.05
N SER A 61 9.59 -2.06 -3.34
CA SER A 61 10.33 -1.34 -4.38
C SER A 61 9.40 -0.35 -5.07
N ASN A 62 9.59 0.94 -4.76
CA ASN A 62 8.84 2.05 -5.32
C ASN A 62 9.74 3.27 -5.46
N ASP A 63 9.31 4.19 -6.31
CA ASP A 63 10.07 5.39 -6.69
C ASP A 63 10.24 6.39 -5.54
N LEU A 64 9.44 6.27 -4.47
CA LEU A 64 9.49 7.17 -3.31
C LEU A 64 10.47 6.70 -2.23
N ASN A 65 11.18 5.58 -2.43
CA ASN A 65 12.10 5.00 -1.44
C ASN A 65 11.47 4.69 -0.08
N TYR A 66 10.15 4.44 -0.03
CA TYR A 66 9.53 3.86 1.16
C TYR A 66 9.57 2.34 1.09
N PHE A 67 9.69 1.69 2.25
CA PHE A 67 9.46 0.27 2.40
C PHE A 67 8.20 0.07 3.24
N LEU A 68 7.14 -0.43 2.61
CA LEU A 68 5.87 -0.68 3.27
C LEU A 68 5.75 -2.18 3.58
N TYR A 69 5.22 -2.49 4.77
CA TYR A 69 5.07 -3.87 5.21
C TYR A 69 3.82 -4.04 6.05
N PHE A 70 3.25 -5.25 6.06
CA PHE A 70 2.12 -5.58 6.91
C PHE A 70 2.61 -6.08 8.27
N THR A 71 2.08 -5.50 9.34
CA THR A 71 2.25 -6.03 10.71
C THR A 71 1.24 -7.14 11.02
N HIS A 72 0.12 -7.14 10.29
CA HIS A 72 -0.92 -8.15 10.37
C HIS A 72 -1.61 -8.30 9.00
N VAL A 73 -2.00 -9.52 8.66
CA VAL A 73 -2.78 -9.84 7.45
C VAL A 73 -3.91 -10.78 7.85
N ASP A 74 -5.12 -10.46 7.42
CA ASP A 74 -6.32 -11.25 7.63
C ASP A 74 -7.20 -11.33 6.36
N ALA A 75 -8.35 -12.01 6.47
CA ALA A 75 -9.28 -12.23 5.36
C ALA A 75 -9.94 -10.95 4.79
N GLY A 76 -9.77 -9.80 5.46
CA GLY A 76 -10.27 -8.49 5.06
C GLY A 76 -9.18 -7.52 4.58
N THR A 77 -7.90 -7.87 4.70
CA THR A 77 -6.76 -7.03 4.28
C THR A 77 -6.78 -6.70 2.80
N PHE A 78 -7.10 -7.69 1.96
CA PHE A 78 -7.13 -7.54 0.50
C PHE A 78 -8.55 -7.54 -0.04
N GLY A 79 -8.73 -6.85 -1.17
CA GLY A 79 -10.00 -6.81 -1.90
C GLY A 79 -9.79 -6.78 -3.40
N ILE A 80 -10.84 -7.10 -4.13
CA ILE A 80 -10.88 -7.13 -5.59
C ILE A 80 -11.89 -6.09 -6.06
N PHE A 81 -11.51 -5.24 -7.00
CA PHE A 81 -12.45 -4.35 -7.68
C PHE A 81 -13.27 -5.10 -8.73
N ASN A 82 -14.36 -4.48 -9.18
CA ASN A 82 -15.25 -5.07 -10.19
C ASN A 82 -14.56 -5.35 -11.54
N ASN A 83 -13.37 -4.77 -11.78
CA ASN A 83 -12.54 -5.02 -12.96
C ASN A 83 -11.53 -6.18 -12.76
N GLY A 84 -11.59 -6.90 -11.64
CA GLY A 84 -10.75 -8.07 -11.36
C GLY A 84 -9.39 -7.77 -10.74
N HIS A 85 -9.06 -6.50 -10.50
CA HIS A 85 -7.77 -6.15 -9.94
C HIS A 85 -7.76 -6.22 -8.40
N LEU A 86 -6.67 -6.77 -7.84
CA LEU A 86 -6.42 -6.92 -6.40
C LEU A 86 -5.79 -5.66 -5.80
N PHE A 87 -6.27 -5.26 -4.63
CA PHE A 87 -5.85 -4.07 -3.89
C PHE A 87 -5.79 -4.33 -2.38
N ILE A 88 -5.13 -3.42 -1.66
CA ILE A 88 -5.08 -3.38 -0.20
C ILE A 88 -6.35 -2.69 0.30
N ARG A 89 -7.32 -3.48 0.74
CA ARG A 89 -8.62 -3.00 1.23
C ARG A 89 -8.52 -2.38 2.62
N ASP A 90 -7.73 -2.99 3.50
CA ASP A 90 -7.48 -2.49 4.85
C ASP A 90 -5.99 -2.16 5.03
N ALA A 91 -5.71 -0.87 5.15
CA ALA A 91 -4.37 -0.33 5.35
C ALA A 91 -4.03 -0.11 6.84
N SER A 92 -4.93 -0.43 7.78
CA SER A 92 -4.73 -0.12 9.21
C SER A 92 -3.52 -0.81 9.84
N ALA A 93 -3.08 -1.93 9.27
CA ALA A 93 -1.92 -2.70 9.72
C ALA A 93 -0.65 -2.49 8.87
N LEU A 94 -0.64 -1.52 7.94
CA LEU A 94 0.55 -1.18 7.16
C LEU A 94 1.51 -0.31 7.98
N GLY A 95 2.75 -0.78 8.11
CA GLY A 95 3.91 -0.01 8.53
C GLY A 95 4.63 0.63 7.34
N VAL A 96 5.32 1.74 7.60
CA VAL A 96 6.10 2.48 6.60
C VAL A 96 7.48 2.75 7.18
N ILE A 97 8.52 2.43 6.41
CA ILE A 97 9.91 2.77 6.71
C ILE A 97 10.42 3.70 5.61
N ASP A 98 10.93 4.87 5.98
CA ASP A 98 11.71 5.71 5.08
C ASP A 98 13.11 5.11 4.91
N LYS A 99 13.48 4.69 3.69
CA LYS A 99 14.81 4.11 3.43
C LYS A 99 15.92 5.16 3.35
N GLN A 100 15.57 6.44 3.27
CA GLN A 100 16.54 7.54 3.18
C GLN A 100 16.83 8.14 4.56
N GLU A 101 15.91 8.01 5.51
CA GLU A 101 16.12 8.46 6.88
C GLU A 101 17.32 7.73 7.52
N GLY A 102 18.31 8.50 7.99
CA GLY A 102 19.56 7.96 8.57
C GLY A 102 20.59 7.47 7.55
N SER A 103 20.35 7.60 6.25
CA SER A 103 21.36 7.31 5.22
C SER A 103 22.49 8.37 5.27
N PRO A 104 23.77 7.99 5.07
CA PRO A 104 24.89 8.93 5.03
C PRO A 104 24.70 10.08 4.01
N ALA A 105 23.98 9.81 2.91
CA ALA A 105 23.62 10.81 1.91
C ALA A 105 22.63 11.86 2.44
N ALA A 106 21.73 11.50 3.35
CA ALA A 106 20.79 12.41 3.98
C ALA A 106 21.45 13.25 5.10
N THR A 107 22.50 12.74 5.74
CA THR A 107 23.26 13.46 6.78
C THR A 107 24.30 14.43 6.22
N GLY A 108 24.74 14.24 4.96
CA GLY A 108 25.75 15.07 4.29
C GLY A 108 25.30 16.47 3.85
N ALA A 109 23.99 16.77 3.87
CA ALA A 109 23.47 18.09 3.50
C ALA A 109 23.38 19.08 4.68
N VAL A 110 23.68 18.65 5.91
CA VAL A 110 23.65 19.50 7.13
C VAL A 110 25.06 19.90 7.58
N GLY A 111 26.10 19.49 6.84
CA GLY A 111 27.50 19.74 7.15
C GLY A 111 28.18 20.68 6.16
N GLU A 112 27.54 21.75 5.71
CA GLU A 112 28.28 22.83 5.03
C GLU A 112 29.04 23.62 6.09
N SER A 113 30.34 23.32 6.14
CA SER A 113 31.40 23.88 6.96
C SER A 113 31.21 25.37 7.24
N ARG A 114 30.83 25.72 8.47
CA ARG A 114 31.22 27.00 9.05
C ARG A 114 32.62 26.80 9.65
N ASP A 115 33.47 27.80 9.40
CA ASP A 115 34.83 27.98 9.93
C ASP A 115 35.97 27.43 9.03
N ILE A 116 36.55 28.30 8.20
CA ILE A 116 37.80 29.07 8.46
C ILE A 116 37.77 30.35 7.59
#